data_AF-A6G7J4-F1
#
_entry.id   AF-A6G7J4-F1
#
_cell.length_a   1.000
_cell.length_b   1.000
_cell.length_c   1.000
_cell.angle_alpha   90.00
_cell.angle_beta   90.00
_cell.angle_gamma   90.00
#
_symmetry.space_group_name_H-M   'P 1'
#
loop_
_entity.id
_entity.type
_entity.pdbx_description
1 polymer ?
#
loop_
_entity_poly.entity_id
_entity_poly.type
_entity_poly.pdbx_seq_one_letter_code
_entity_poly.pdbx_strand_id
1 'polypeptide(L)'
;MERGQPGPLHRRAGDRRRRGERAFATDYAGDTPSSTSNIYNALWDETDFLGADPIEALDIIVGQGLNTHPMVRVLLAEFIPPPDGVDTNQFWSNIESFADEIDLDAWDDVAFSEALAERVIVPGMHAADLLDTWPYLTRLHTTISPNEMTADPTFHVNEDLPEVSRTVLTDSLIQCGGDRLFDVEFEASADQGGQQLVQICQPSGTAYPDFPDMPRALRVEQVPAMGPPQVVQDNSEAILSAHAEQQAGLVCKSEAGGTGDTGGSEGGTGAGTGSDDGGSEGGTTGGAEGGTGAGGGEEIGGDGSDTGAGLDEQGEVSCGCSSDGQDHSPLGVALGLLVLGLVGGPFAGARRRLTE
;
A
#
# COMPACT_ATOMS: atom_id res chain seq x y z
N MET A 1 -41.05 10.93 -28.46
CA MET A 1 -39.68 10.53 -28.84
C MET A 1 -38.93 10.28 -27.54
N GLU A 2 -39.05 9.05 -27.02
CA GLU A 2 -38.21 8.58 -25.92
C GLU A 2 -36.76 8.58 -26.42
N ARG A 3 -35.92 9.44 -25.83
CA ARG A 3 -34.48 9.30 -25.95
C ARG A 3 -34.13 8.11 -25.07
N GLY A 4 -33.88 6.96 -25.70
CA GLY A 4 -33.28 5.84 -25.00
C GLY A 4 -31.98 6.30 -24.37
N GLN A 5 -31.88 6.21 -23.05
CA GLN A 5 -30.62 6.36 -22.35
C GLN A 5 -29.69 5.24 -22.88
N PRO A 6 -28.57 5.57 -23.56
CA PRO A 6 -27.57 4.56 -23.83
C PRO A 6 -27.10 4.04 -22.48
N GLY A 7 -27.18 2.72 -22.26
CA GLY A 7 -26.60 2.08 -21.08
C GLY A 7 -25.11 2.41 -20.97
N PRO A 8 -24.52 2.33 -19.77
CA PRO A 8 -23.10 2.60 -19.59
C PRO A 8 -22.29 1.63 -20.44
N LEU A 9 -21.69 2.13 -21.51
CA LEU A 9 -20.76 1.37 -22.32
C LEU A 9 -19.40 1.51 -21.62
N HIS A 10 -19.05 0.51 -20.83
CA HIS A 10 -17.74 0.34 -20.19
C HIS A 10 -16.69 0.21 -21.30
N ARG A 11 -15.74 1.14 -21.36
CA ARG A 11 -14.96 1.41 -22.58
C ARG A 11 -13.51 1.76 -22.26
N ARG A 12 -12.58 0.83 -22.52
CA ARG A 12 -11.13 1.06 -22.31
C ARG A 12 -10.50 1.75 -23.54
N ALA A 13 -9.58 2.68 -23.29
CA ALA A 13 -8.77 3.32 -24.33
C ALA A 13 -7.51 2.50 -24.66
N GLY A 14 -7.22 2.31 -25.96
CA GLY A 14 -5.97 1.74 -26.46
C GLY A 14 -5.23 2.70 -27.39
N ASP A 15 -3.90 2.62 -27.43
CA ASP A 15 -3.06 3.36 -28.39
C ASP A 15 -2.82 2.52 -29.65
N ARG A 16 -2.81 3.18 -30.81
CA ARG A 16 -2.51 2.58 -32.12
C ARG A 16 -1.26 3.22 -32.70
N ARG A 17 -0.15 2.47 -32.79
CA ARG A 17 0.98 2.84 -33.67
C ARG A 17 1.60 1.69 -34.45
N ARG A 18 2.22 2.08 -35.58
CA ARG A 18 3.12 1.26 -36.40
C ARG A 18 4.53 1.38 -35.84
N ARG A 19 5.09 0.25 -35.40
CA ARG A 19 6.49 0.00 -34.98
C ARG A 19 6.95 0.68 -33.68
N GLY A 20 7.23 -0.16 -32.68
CA GLY A 20 8.45 -0.05 -31.85
C GLY A 20 8.33 0.67 -30.51
N GLU A 21 7.60 1.77 -30.41
CA GLU A 21 7.66 2.64 -29.22
C GLU A 21 6.29 2.73 -28.53
N ARG A 22 6.25 2.19 -27.30
CA ARG A 22 5.05 1.89 -26.51
C ARG A 22 4.74 3.10 -25.65
N ALA A 23 3.76 3.91 -26.05
CA ALA A 23 3.56 5.20 -25.42
C ALA A 23 2.72 5.14 -24.16
N PHE A 24 1.61 4.41 -24.14
CA PHE A 24 0.69 4.48 -23.00
C PHE A 24 0.30 3.11 -22.45
N ALA A 25 0.35 2.98 -21.13
CA ALA A 25 -0.19 1.84 -20.40
C ALA A 25 -1.47 2.26 -19.65
N THR A 26 -2.47 1.38 -19.64
CA THR A 26 -3.70 1.59 -18.89
C THR A 26 -3.48 1.17 -17.44
N ASP A 27 -3.55 2.13 -16.52
CA ASP A 27 -3.47 1.85 -15.07
C ASP A 27 -4.82 1.58 -14.44
N TYR A 28 -5.87 2.08 -15.07
CA TYR A 28 -7.22 2.00 -14.56
C TYR A 28 -8.20 2.18 -15.70
N ALA A 29 -9.23 1.35 -15.71
CA ALA A 29 -10.37 1.45 -16.61
C ALA A 29 -11.56 0.85 -15.87
N GLY A 30 -12.52 1.69 -15.45
CA GLY A 30 -13.64 1.25 -14.64
C GLY A 30 -14.53 2.40 -14.22
N ASP A 31 -15.50 2.08 -13.36
CA ASP A 31 -16.48 3.04 -12.86
C ASP A 31 -15.86 4.12 -11.98
N THR A 32 -16.19 5.38 -12.23
CA THR A 32 -15.72 6.53 -11.47
C THR A 32 -15.91 6.31 -9.96
N PRO A 33 -14.85 6.43 -9.14
CA PRO A 33 -14.97 6.26 -7.70
C PRO A 33 -16.02 7.21 -7.11
N SER A 34 -16.86 6.70 -6.22
CA SER A 34 -17.99 7.43 -5.64
C SER A 34 -17.59 8.55 -4.67
N SER A 35 -16.30 8.72 -4.36
CA SER A 35 -15.82 9.73 -3.40
C SER A 35 -15.01 10.80 -4.13
N THR A 36 -15.60 11.99 -4.20
CA THR A 36 -14.97 13.22 -4.71
C THR A 36 -14.64 14.20 -3.58
N SER A 37 -14.81 13.81 -2.31
CA SER A 37 -14.66 14.71 -1.15
C SER A 37 -13.26 15.32 -1.00
N ASN A 38 -12.25 14.69 -1.61
CA ASN A 38 -10.87 15.17 -1.61
C ASN A 38 -10.57 16.10 -2.80
N ILE A 39 -11.51 16.24 -3.73
CA ILE A 39 -11.43 17.09 -4.94
C ILE A 39 -12.25 18.36 -4.71
N TYR A 40 -13.43 18.20 -4.10
CA TYR A 40 -14.30 19.30 -3.71
C TYR A 40 -15.07 18.91 -2.44
N ASN A 41 -15.32 19.91 -1.59
CA ASN A 41 -16.20 19.78 -0.46
C ASN A 41 -17.19 20.95 -0.47
N ALA A 42 -18.48 20.67 -0.27
CA ALA A 42 -19.52 21.68 -0.19
C ALA A 42 -19.38 22.64 1.02
N LEU A 43 -18.51 22.30 1.98
CA LEU A 43 -18.12 23.17 3.08
C LEU A 43 -17.08 24.22 2.68
N TRP A 44 -16.46 24.12 1.51
CA TRP A 44 -15.51 25.13 1.04
C TRP A 44 -16.28 26.38 0.61
N ASP A 45 -15.99 27.49 1.27
CA ASP A 45 -16.64 28.78 1.05
C ASP A 45 -15.59 29.88 1.14
N GLU A 46 -15.30 30.54 0.01
CA GLU A 46 -14.36 31.65 -0.04
C GLU A 46 -14.85 32.89 0.72
N THR A 47 -16.17 33.02 0.94
CA THR A 47 -16.75 34.22 1.53
C THR A 47 -16.53 34.29 3.03
N ASP A 48 -16.26 33.16 3.68
CA ASP A 48 -15.90 33.10 5.11
C ASP A 48 -14.61 33.87 5.42
N PHE A 49 -13.72 34.04 4.43
CA PHE A 49 -12.46 34.76 4.59
C PHE A 49 -12.59 36.28 4.59
N LEU A 50 -13.74 36.82 4.16
CA LEU A 50 -13.95 38.27 4.05
C LEU A 50 -14.09 38.89 5.43
N GLY A 51 -13.17 39.79 5.77
CA GLY A 51 -13.06 40.45 7.06
C GLY A 51 -12.32 39.65 8.13
N ALA A 52 -11.86 38.42 7.81
CA ALA A 52 -11.06 37.62 8.71
C ALA A 52 -9.63 38.17 8.82
N ASP A 53 -9.03 38.09 10.00
CA ASP A 53 -7.59 38.31 10.15
C ASP A 53 -6.78 37.05 9.77
N PRO A 54 -5.45 37.14 9.58
CA PRO A 54 -4.62 35.99 9.17
C PRO A 54 -4.69 34.78 10.11
N ILE A 55 -4.94 34.99 11.41
CA ILE A 55 -5.05 33.91 12.40
C ILE A 55 -6.41 33.23 12.23
N GLU A 56 -7.48 34.02 12.18
CA GLU A 56 -8.83 33.53 11.91
C GLU A 56 -8.93 32.79 10.56
N ALA A 57 -8.25 33.30 9.52
CA ALA A 57 -8.19 32.66 8.21
C ALA A 57 -7.60 31.23 8.28
N LEU A 58 -6.58 30.99 9.10
CA LEU A 58 -6.04 29.64 9.30
C LEU A 58 -7.02 28.72 10.03
N ASP A 59 -7.76 29.23 11.00
CA ASP A 59 -8.83 28.47 11.66
C ASP A 59 -9.95 28.10 10.67
N ILE A 60 -10.34 29.01 9.78
CA ILE A 60 -11.31 28.76 8.71
C ILE A 60 -10.78 27.69 7.76
N ILE A 61 -9.51 27.76 7.33
CA ILE A 61 -8.87 26.74 6.48
C ILE A 61 -8.94 25.36 7.13
N VAL A 62 -8.68 25.26 8.44
CA VAL A 62 -8.77 23.99 9.17
C VAL A 62 -10.23 23.54 9.29
N GLY A 63 -11.15 24.47 9.61
CA GLY A 63 -12.58 24.20 9.74
C GLY A 63 -13.22 23.68 8.45
N GLN A 64 -12.79 24.20 7.31
CA GLN A 64 -13.21 23.75 5.98
C GLN A 64 -12.41 22.53 5.47
N GLY A 65 -11.38 22.07 6.20
CA GLY A 65 -10.52 20.94 5.80
C GLY A 65 -9.56 21.24 4.63
N LEU A 66 -9.38 22.52 4.30
CA LEU A 66 -8.51 23.02 3.23
C LEU A 66 -7.02 22.88 3.54
N ASN A 67 -6.65 22.68 4.81
CA ASN A 67 -5.26 22.50 5.26
C ASN A 67 -4.52 21.31 4.61
N THR A 68 -5.26 20.35 4.05
CA THR A 68 -4.71 19.20 3.32
C THR A 68 -4.55 19.45 1.82
N HIS A 69 -5.11 20.55 1.30
CA HIS A 69 -5.10 20.85 -0.13
C HIS A 69 -3.73 21.44 -0.56
N PRO A 70 -3.05 20.88 -1.57
CA PRO A 70 -1.67 21.25 -1.89
C PRO A 70 -1.51 22.71 -2.34
N MET A 71 -2.52 23.29 -2.99
CA MET A 71 -2.48 24.68 -3.45
C MET A 71 -2.67 25.70 -2.31
N VAL A 72 -3.25 25.31 -1.17
CA VAL A 72 -3.50 26.24 -0.06
C VAL A 72 -2.17 26.72 0.54
N ARG A 73 -1.15 25.85 0.59
CA ARG A 73 0.20 26.26 1.04
C ARG A 73 0.84 27.33 0.16
N VAL A 74 0.57 27.29 -1.15
CA VAL A 74 1.07 28.30 -2.09
C VAL A 74 0.38 29.63 -1.84
N LEU A 75 -0.94 29.61 -1.61
CA LEU A 75 -1.71 30.80 -1.25
C LEU A 75 -1.28 31.39 0.09
N LEU A 76 -1.08 30.54 1.11
CA LEU A 76 -0.58 30.99 2.41
C LEU A 76 0.79 31.66 2.30
N ALA A 77 1.70 31.13 1.48
CA ALA A 77 3.00 31.78 1.27
C ALA A 77 2.90 33.14 0.53
N GLU A 78 1.86 33.31 -0.29
CA GLU A 78 1.60 34.55 -1.04
C GLU A 78 1.00 35.64 -0.14
N PHE A 79 0.04 35.30 0.73
CA PHE A 79 -0.75 36.26 1.51
C PHE A 79 -0.41 36.32 3.00
N ILE A 80 0.24 35.29 3.54
CA ILE A 80 0.70 35.19 4.95
C ILE A 80 2.14 34.64 4.97
N PRO A 81 3.11 35.37 4.38
CA PRO A 81 4.48 34.91 4.27
C PRO A 81 5.11 34.70 5.66
N PRO A 82 5.86 33.61 5.87
CA PRO A 82 6.59 33.42 7.13
C PRO A 82 7.69 34.48 7.29
N PRO A 83 7.98 34.93 8.53
CA PRO A 83 9.09 35.83 8.80
C PRO A 83 10.45 35.24 8.37
N ASP A 84 11.40 36.12 8.05
CA ASP A 84 12.75 35.73 7.66
C ASP A 84 13.41 34.82 8.70
N GLY A 85 13.82 33.62 8.26
CA GLY A 85 14.53 32.66 9.11
C GLY A 85 13.62 31.78 9.98
N VAL A 86 12.30 31.91 9.88
CA VAL A 86 11.33 31.01 10.53
C VAL A 86 10.96 29.87 9.59
N ASP A 87 10.91 28.64 10.09
CA ASP A 87 10.40 27.50 9.31
C ASP A 87 8.91 27.69 8.99
N THR A 88 8.54 27.48 7.73
CA THR A 88 7.19 27.71 7.24
C THR A 88 6.13 26.85 7.95
N ASN A 89 6.44 25.58 8.24
CA ASN A 89 5.48 24.72 8.92
C ASN A 89 5.35 25.12 10.39
N GLN A 90 6.45 25.50 11.05
CA GLN A 90 6.43 26.03 12.41
C GLN A 90 5.56 27.30 12.50
N PHE A 91 5.72 28.21 11.54
CA PHE A 91 4.97 29.46 11.50
C PHE A 91 3.46 29.23 11.38
N TRP A 92 2.98 28.52 10.35
CA TRP A 92 1.54 28.32 10.17
C TRP A 92 0.91 27.35 11.17
N SER A 93 1.67 26.40 11.74
CA SER A 93 1.13 25.49 12.76
C SER A 93 0.96 26.16 14.13
N ASN A 94 1.55 27.34 14.35
CA ASN A 94 1.50 28.07 15.61
C ASN A 94 1.52 29.59 15.37
N ILE A 95 0.68 30.06 14.45
CA ILE A 95 0.69 31.46 14.00
C ILE A 95 0.43 32.46 15.14
N GLU A 96 -0.35 32.06 16.15
CA GLU A 96 -0.65 32.88 17.33
C GLU A 96 0.63 33.29 18.08
N SER A 97 1.63 32.42 18.14
CA SER A 97 2.91 32.72 18.80
C SER A 97 3.74 33.75 18.04
N PHE A 98 3.42 33.99 16.76
CA PHE A 98 4.07 34.95 15.89
C PHE A 98 3.16 36.15 15.57
N ALA A 99 2.08 36.39 16.33
CA ALA A 99 1.09 37.42 16.03
C ALA A 99 1.71 38.83 15.81
N ASP A 100 2.75 39.17 16.57
CA ASP A 100 3.47 40.45 16.46
C ASP A 100 4.41 40.52 15.24
N GLU A 101 4.70 39.40 14.58
CA GLU A 101 5.60 39.26 13.43
C GLU A 101 4.86 39.05 12.10
N ILE A 102 3.52 38.96 12.13
CA ILE A 102 2.70 38.83 10.91
C ILE A 102 2.77 40.12 10.11
N ASP A 103 3.11 40.01 8.83
CA ASP A 103 3.03 41.11 7.87
C ASP A 103 1.57 41.39 7.49
N LEU A 104 0.90 42.24 8.28
CA LEU A 104 -0.49 42.64 8.02
C LEU A 104 -0.65 43.46 6.74
N ASP A 105 0.43 44.04 6.20
CA ASP A 105 0.37 44.77 4.92
C ASP A 105 0.34 43.79 3.72
N ALA A 106 0.79 42.54 3.91
CA ALA A 106 0.69 41.47 2.92
C ALA A 106 -0.68 40.77 2.91
N TRP A 107 -1.45 40.88 4.00
CA TRP A 107 -2.78 40.29 4.10
C TRP A 107 -3.84 41.14 3.40
N ASP A 108 -4.39 40.60 2.32
CA ASP A 108 -5.55 41.13 1.61
C ASP A 108 -6.60 40.01 1.55
N ASP A 109 -7.61 40.11 2.43
CA ASP A 109 -8.67 39.12 2.61
C ASP A 109 -9.51 38.93 1.35
N VAL A 110 -9.80 40.03 0.64
CA VAL A 110 -10.53 40.01 -0.63
C VAL A 110 -9.71 39.29 -1.70
N ALA A 111 -8.43 39.64 -1.85
CA ALA A 111 -7.56 39.01 -2.84
C ALA A 111 -7.27 37.55 -2.52
N PHE A 112 -7.13 37.19 -1.25
CA PHE A 112 -6.99 35.79 -0.82
C PHE A 112 -8.25 34.98 -1.15
N SER A 113 -9.43 35.51 -0.81
CA SER A 113 -10.73 34.90 -1.10
C SER A 113 -10.90 34.64 -2.60
N GLU A 114 -10.63 35.64 -3.45
CA GLU A 114 -10.68 35.50 -4.90
C GLU A 114 -9.68 34.46 -5.43
N ALA A 115 -8.45 34.46 -4.92
CA ALA A 115 -7.42 33.49 -5.32
C ALA A 115 -7.78 32.06 -4.90
N LEU A 116 -8.37 31.87 -3.72
CA LEU A 116 -8.85 30.58 -3.24
C LEU A 116 -9.99 30.07 -4.14
N ALA A 117 -10.95 30.93 -4.47
CA ALA A 117 -12.05 30.59 -5.37
C ALA A 117 -11.52 30.18 -6.76
N GLU A 118 -10.68 31.02 -7.37
CA GLU A 118 -10.17 30.82 -8.74
C GLU A 118 -9.28 29.57 -8.86
N ARG A 119 -8.41 29.32 -7.88
CA ARG A 119 -7.34 28.30 -8.00
C ARG A 119 -7.68 26.99 -7.30
N VAL A 120 -8.62 26.97 -6.36
CA VAL A 120 -8.97 25.79 -5.56
C VAL A 120 -10.43 25.40 -5.71
N ILE A 121 -11.35 26.28 -5.30
CA ILE A 121 -12.77 25.91 -5.15
C ILE A 121 -13.43 25.69 -6.52
N VAL A 122 -13.35 26.66 -7.43
CA VAL A 122 -13.99 26.57 -8.75
C VAL A 122 -13.42 25.43 -9.60
N PRO A 123 -12.08 25.22 -9.70
CA PRO A 123 -11.53 24.04 -10.37
C PRO A 123 -11.95 22.72 -9.72
N GLY A 124 -12.01 22.67 -8.37
CA GLY A 124 -12.47 21.50 -7.62
C GLY A 124 -13.93 21.16 -7.93
N MET A 125 -14.83 22.15 -7.90
CA MET A 125 -16.24 22.01 -8.29
C MET A 125 -16.37 21.49 -9.72
N HIS A 126 -15.64 22.10 -10.67
CA HIS A 126 -15.69 21.66 -12.06
C HIS A 126 -15.17 20.22 -12.23
N ALA A 127 -14.12 19.84 -11.51
CA ALA A 127 -13.62 18.48 -11.51
C ALA A 127 -14.64 17.48 -10.93
N ALA A 128 -15.32 17.83 -9.85
CA ALA A 128 -16.40 17.03 -9.29
C ALA A 128 -17.55 16.85 -10.30
N ASP A 129 -17.99 17.93 -10.95
CA ASP A 129 -19.03 17.89 -11.99
C ASP A 129 -18.63 16.96 -13.15
N LEU A 130 -17.35 17.00 -13.58
CA LEU A 130 -16.85 16.10 -14.63
C LEU A 130 -16.92 14.64 -14.20
N LEU A 131 -16.52 14.33 -12.96
CA LEU A 131 -16.54 12.97 -12.44
C LEU A 131 -17.96 12.44 -12.26
N ASP A 132 -18.90 13.28 -11.82
CA ASP A 132 -20.31 12.92 -11.72
C ASP A 132 -20.96 12.73 -13.10
N THR A 133 -20.54 13.53 -14.08
CA THR A 133 -21.04 13.44 -15.46
C THR A 133 -20.57 12.18 -16.18
N TRP A 134 -19.32 11.78 -15.94
CA TRP A 134 -18.68 10.66 -16.63
C TRP A 134 -18.49 9.49 -15.66
N PRO A 135 -19.41 8.50 -15.64
CA PRO A 135 -19.36 7.40 -14.67
C PRO A 135 -18.26 6.38 -14.97
N TYR A 136 -17.46 6.58 -16.02
CA TYR A 136 -16.40 5.67 -16.43
C TYR A 136 -15.14 6.46 -16.75
N LEU A 137 -14.01 6.04 -16.18
CA LEU A 137 -12.72 6.68 -16.39
C LEU A 137 -11.70 5.69 -16.93
N THR A 138 -10.78 6.21 -17.72
CA THR A 138 -9.56 5.49 -18.09
C THR A 138 -8.35 6.35 -17.71
N ARG A 139 -7.45 5.80 -16.89
CA ARG A 139 -6.17 6.41 -16.58
C ARG A 139 -5.08 5.77 -17.44
N LEU A 140 -4.35 6.61 -18.16
CA LEU A 140 -3.23 6.24 -19.00
C LEU A 140 -1.96 6.91 -18.47
N HIS A 141 -0.85 6.19 -18.42
CA HIS A 141 0.47 6.78 -18.16
C HIS A 141 1.44 6.46 -19.30
N THR A 142 2.44 7.32 -19.48
CA THR A 142 3.54 7.14 -20.43
C THR A 142 4.86 7.28 -19.72
N THR A 143 5.84 6.45 -20.08
CA THR A 143 7.25 6.64 -19.71
C THR A 143 8.06 7.27 -20.84
N ILE A 144 7.43 7.54 -22.00
CA ILE A 144 8.08 8.20 -23.13
C ILE A 144 8.33 9.66 -22.76
N SER A 145 9.59 10.09 -22.86
CA SER A 145 9.96 11.48 -22.63
C SER A 145 9.48 12.39 -23.77
N PRO A 146 9.27 13.70 -23.53
CA PRO A 146 8.76 14.61 -24.56
C PRO A 146 9.55 14.61 -25.88
N ASN A 147 10.88 14.43 -25.84
CA ASN A 147 11.73 14.36 -27.03
C ASN A 147 11.64 13.02 -27.78
N GLU A 148 11.16 11.96 -27.12
CA GLU A 148 10.89 10.65 -27.74
C GLU A 148 9.48 10.58 -28.34
N MET A 149 8.58 11.52 -27.99
CA MET A 149 7.24 11.64 -28.58
C MET A 149 7.27 12.24 -30.00
N THR A 150 7.89 11.53 -30.95
CA THR A 150 8.09 12.00 -32.34
C THR A 150 6.85 11.95 -33.23
N ALA A 151 5.76 11.37 -32.74
CA ALA A 151 4.45 11.39 -33.38
C ALA A 151 3.37 11.53 -32.29
N ASP A 152 2.15 11.85 -32.69
CA ASP A 152 1.01 12.04 -31.78
C ASP A 152 0.29 10.71 -31.50
N PRO A 153 -0.03 10.39 -30.24
CA PRO A 153 -0.76 9.18 -29.91
C PRO A 153 -2.20 9.32 -30.37
N THR A 154 -2.79 8.23 -30.83
CA THR A 154 -4.21 8.19 -31.18
C THR A 154 -4.90 7.19 -30.28
N PHE A 155 -5.85 7.66 -29.50
CA PHE A 155 -6.64 6.82 -28.62
C PHE A 155 -7.92 6.38 -29.33
N HIS A 156 -8.21 5.09 -29.27
CA HIS A 156 -9.50 4.55 -29.66
C HIS A 156 -10.10 3.81 -28.49
N VAL A 157 -11.42 3.73 -28.49
CA VAL A 157 -12.19 2.96 -27.53
C VAL A 157 -12.32 1.53 -28.03
N ASN A 158 -12.09 0.55 -27.16
CA ASN A 158 -12.32 -0.87 -27.45
C ASN A 158 -13.18 -1.49 -26.34
N GLU A 159 -14.39 -1.90 -26.70
CA GLU A 159 -15.39 -2.51 -25.80
C GLU A 159 -15.08 -3.97 -25.45
N ASP A 160 -14.21 -4.62 -26.23
CA ASP A 160 -13.84 -6.03 -26.02
C ASP A 160 -12.73 -6.19 -24.96
N LEU A 161 -12.22 -5.09 -24.41
CA LEU A 161 -11.17 -5.13 -23.40
C LEU A 161 -11.75 -5.22 -21.98
N PRO A 162 -11.12 -6.00 -21.08
CA PRO A 162 -11.52 -6.02 -19.69
C PRO A 162 -11.19 -4.70 -18.99
N GLU A 163 -11.91 -4.45 -17.90
CA GLU A 163 -11.60 -3.41 -16.93
C GLU A 163 -10.23 -3.64 -16.29
N VAL A 164 -9.62 -2.54 -15.84
CA VAL A 164 -8.34 -2.56 -15.14
C VAL A 164 -8.58 -1.96 -13.76
N SER A 165 -8.47 -2.80 -12.73
CA SER A 165 -8.60 -2.36 -11.34
C SER A 165 -7.49 -1.37 -10.99
N ARG A 166 -7.84 -0.33 -10.23
CA ARG A 166 -6.87 0.61 -9.65
C ARG A 166 -5.99 -0.07 -8.60
N THR A 167 -6.54 -1.08 -7.93
CA THR A 167 -5.90 -1.75 -6.79
C THR A 167 -5.52 -3.15 -7.20
N VAL A 168 -4.24 -3.48 -7.03
CA VAL A 168 -3.74 -4.85 -7.09
C VAL A 168 -3.55 -5.31 -5.67
N LEU A 169 -4.27 -6.36 -5.28
CA LEU A 169 -4.19 -6.97 -3.96
C LEU A 169 -3.57 -8.37 -4.10
N THR A 170 -2.86 -8.79 -3.06
CA THR A 170 -2.31 -10.14 -2.91
C THR A 170 -2.43 -10.51 -1.44
N ASP A 171 -2.68 -11.78 -1.18
CA ASP A 171 -2.73 -12.29 0.19
C ASP A 171 -1.33 -12.65 0.67
N SER A 172 -1.06 -12.40 1.95
CA SER A 172 0.19 -12.79 2.60
C SER A 172 -0.09 -13.65 3.82
N LEU A 173 0.55 -14.80 3.90
CA LEU A 173 0.59 -15.65 5.09
C LEU A 173 1.83 -15.30 5.93
N ILE A 174 1.59 -14.83 7.15
CA ILE A 174 2.65 -14.65 8.15
C ILE A 174 2.90 -16.02 8.80
N GLN A 175 4.10 -16.53 8.60
CA GLN A 175 4.56 -17.81 9.15
C GLN A 175 4.95 -17.65 10.62
N CYS A 176 5.00 -18.75 11.39
CA CYS A 176 5.36 -18.68 12.81
C CYS A 176 6.81 -18.24 13.05
N GLY A 177 7.68 -18.42 12.05
CA GLY A 177 9.04 -17.87 12.06
C GLY A 177 9.12 -16.35 11.83
N GLY A 178 7.98 -15.68 11.58
CA GLY A 178 7.89 -14.27 11.23
C GLY A 178 8.07 -13.98 9.74
N ASP A 179 8.43 -14.99 8.94
CA ASP A 179 8.54 -14.87 7.48
C ASP A 179 7.16 -14.64 6.86
N ARG A 180 7.12 -13.94 5.73
CA ARG A 180 5.88 -13.69 4.97
C ARG A 180 5.92 -14.45 3.66
N LEU A 181 4.83 -15.13 3.34
CA LEU A 181 4.63 -15.81 2.06
C LEU A 181 3.50 -15.12 1.32
N PHE A 182 3.78 -14.53 0.16
CA PHE A 182 2.77 -13.89 -0.68
C PHE A 182 2.29 -14.84 -1.77
N ASP A 183 0.98 -14.91 -1.97
CA ASP A 183 0.36 -15.64 -3.07
C ASP A 183 -0.03 -14.65 -4.17
N VAL A 184 0.77 -14.59 -5.24
CA VAL A 184 0.57 -13.64 -6.34
C VAL A 184 -0.11 -14.35 -7.51
N GLU A 185 -1.28 -13.87 -7.91
CA GLU A 185 -1.91 -14.31 -9.15
C GLU A 185 -1.06 -13.90 -10.36
N PHE A 186 -0.72 -14.90 -11.18
CA PHE A 186 0.11 -14.73 -12.36
C PHE A 186 -0.56 -15.40 -13.55
N GLU A 187 -0.82 -14.63 -14.61
CA GLU A 187 -1.45 -15.15 -15.82
C GLU A 187 -0.38 -15.35 -16.90
N ALA A 188 0.30 -16.48 -16.88
CA ALA A 188 1.26 -16.85 -17.92
C ALA A 188 0.57 -17.11 -19.26
N SER A 189 1.34 -17.23 -20.33
CA SER A 189 0.83 -17.74 -21.61
C SER A 189 0.24 -19.15 -21.45
N ALA A 190 -0.69 -19.54 -22.32
CA ALA A 190 -1.39 -20.82 -22.21
C ALA A 190 -0.45 -22.03 -22.30
N ASP A 191 0.64 -21.93 -23.05
CA ASP A 191 1.72 -22.92 -23.15
C ASP A 191 2.61 -22.98 -21.89
N GLN A 192 2.49 -21.99 -20.99
CA GLN A 192 3.23 -21.88 -19.73
C GLN A 192 2.33 -22.07 -18.50
N GLY A 193 1.14 -22.66 -18.69
CA GLY A 193 0.22 -23.02 -17.61
C GLY A 193 -0.94 -22.06 -17.39
N GLY A 194 -1.01 -20.94 -18.12
CA GLY A 194 -2.11 -19.98 -17.98
C GLY A 194 -2.14 -19.30 -16.61
N GLN A 195 -3.34 -19.15 -16.04
CA GLN A 195 -3.51 -18.59 -14.70
C GLN A 195 -2.97 -19.54 -13.63
N GLN A 196 -2.05 -19.04 -12.82
CA GLN A 196 -1.40 -19.77 -11.73
C GLN A 196 -1.13 -18.84 -10.53
N LEU A 197 -0.86 -19.45 -9.38
CA LEU A 197 -0.39 -18.73 -8.19
C LEU A 197 1.13 -18.89 -8.07
N VAL A 198 1.83 -17.78 -7.94
CA VAL A 198 3.27 -17.71 -7.74
C VAL A 198 3.55 -17.28 -6.32
N GLN A 199 4.27 -18.11 -5.58
CA GLN A 199 4.59 -17.83 -4.18
C GLN A 199 5.89 -17.03 -4.05
N ILE A 200 5.88 -16.00 -3.22
CA ILE A 200 7.05 -15.17 -2.94
C ILE A 200 7.35 -15.23 -1.45
N CYS A 201 8.49 -15.78 -1.09
CA CYS A 201 8.99 -15.76 0.27
C CYS A 201 9.73 -14.45 0.58
N GLN A 202 9.33 -13.80 1.67
CA GLN A 202 10.02 -12.67 2.29
C GLN A 202 10.43 -13.06 3.71
N PRO A 203 11.72 -13.36 3.95
CA PRO A 203 12.21 -13.63 5.29
C PRO A 203 12.02 -12.45 6.24
N SER A 204 11.77 -12.74 7.52
CA SER A 204 11.61 -11.72 8.55
C SER A 204 12.83 -10.81 8.65
N GLY A 205 12.59 -9.50 8.80
CA GLY A 205 13.64 -8.49 8.91
C GLY A 205 14.40 -8.20 7.61
N THR A 206 13.95 -8.75 6.47
CA THR A 206 14.55 -8.46 5.15
C THR A 206 13.71 -7.46 4.36
N ALA A 207 14.38 -6.73 3.46
CA ALA A 207 13.70 -5.90 2.48
C ALA A 207 12.85 -6.76 1.53
N TYR A 208 11.89 -6.14 0.85
CA TYR A 208 11.14 -6.83 -0.21
C TYR A 208 12.09 -7.38 -1.29
N PRO A 209 11.78 -8.54 -1.87
CA PRO A 209 12.53 -9.09 -2.99
C PRO A 209 12.72 -8.07 -4.12
N ASP A 210 13.95 -7.92 -4.59
CA ASP A 210 14.26 -7.17 -5.80
C ASP A 210 14.52 -8.13 -6.97
N PHE A 211 14.11 -7.72 -8.16
CA PHE A 211 14.20 -8.50 -9.39
C PHE A 211 14.80 -7.63 -10.50
N PRO A 212 16.13 -7.38 -10.48
CA PRO A 212 16.77 -6.42 -11.37
C PRO A 212 16.67 -6.81 -12.85
N ASP A 213 16.75 -8.11 -13.14
CA ASP A 213 16.71 -8.65 -14.51
C ASP A 213 15.30 -9.02 -14.98
N MET A 214 14.29 -8.89 -14.12
CA MET A 214 12.91 -9.24 -14.46
C MET A 214 12.30 -8.18 -15.39
N PRO A 215 11.73 -8.60 -16.55
CA PRO A 215 10.98 -7.69 -17.40
C PRO A 215 9.84 -7.02 -16.65
N ARG A 216 9.69 -5.70 -16.80
CA ARG A 216 8.67 -4.91 -16.10
C ARG A 216 7.24 -5.13 -16.62
N ALA A 217 7.09 -5.63 -17.84
CA ALA A 217 5.80 -5.90 -18.46
C ALA A 217 5.65 -7.40 -18.67
N LEU A 218 4.55 -7.98 -18.19
CA LEU A 218 4.21 -9.40 -18.43
C LEU A 218 4.05 -9.69 -19.92
N ARG A 219 3.26 -8.86 -20.60
CA ARG A 219 3.03 -8.94 -22.04
C ARG A 219 2.99 -7.55 -22.64
N VAL A 220 3.30 -7.52 -23.92
CA VAL A 220 3.24 -6.33 -24.75
C VAL A 220 2.25 -6.64 -25.84
N GLU A 221 1.20 -5.84 -25.88
CA GLU A 221 0.08 -6.09 -26.76
C GLU A 221 -0.14 -4.93 -27.71
N GLN A 222 -0.56 -5.25 -28.92
CA GLN A 222 -1.13 -4.30 -29.86
C GLN A 222 -2.64 -4.39 -29.77
N VAL A 223 -3.28 -3.29 -29.41
CA VAL A 223 -4.73 -3.22 -29.25
C VAL A 223 -5.36 -2.72 -30.56
N PRO A 224 -6.06 -3.56 -31.34
CA PRO A 224 -6.85 -3.09 -32.47
C PRO A 224 -8.05 -2.24 -31.99
N ALA A 225 -8.77 -1.59 -32.91
CA ALA A 225 -9.96 -0.80 -32.49
C ALA A 225 -11.17 -1.66 -32.16
N MET A 226 -11.16 -2.91 -32.59
CA MET A 226 -12.16 -3.92 -32.27
C MET A 226 -11.44 -5.26 -32.21
N GLY A 227 -11.95 -6.16 -31.38
CA GLY A 227 -11.37 -7.47 -31.13
C GLY A 227 -10.33 -7.48 -30.01
N PRO A 228 -9.83 -8.68 -29.68
CA PRO A 228 -8.91 -8.87 -28.56
C PRO A 228 -7.52 -8.27 -28.85
N PRO A 229 -6.77 -7.92 -27.78
CA PRO A 229 -5.36 -7.57 -27.90
C PRO A 229 -4.56 -8.63 -28.66
N GLN A 230 -3.58 -8.19 -29.44
CA GLN A 230 -2.65 -9.06 -30.14
C GLN A 230 -1.32 -9.04 -29.41
N VAL A 231 -0.90 -10.18 -28.83
CA VAL A 231 0.39 -10.27 -28.13
C VAL A 231 1.54 -10.13 -29.13
N VAL A 232 2.35 -9.08 -28.95
CA VAL A 232 3.55 -8.79 -29.74
C VAL A 232 4.78 -9.40 -29.08
N GLN A 233 4.83 -9.37 -27.75
CA GLN A 233 5.88 -9.97 -26.95
C GLN A 233 5.27 -10.50 -25.65
N ASP A 234 5.62 -11.74 -25.31
CA ASP A 234 5.28 -12.35 -24.02
C ASP A 234 6.55 -12.54 -23.21
N ASN A 235 6.58 -12.05 -21.98
CA ASN A 235 7.71 -12.14 -21.07
C ASN A 235 7.45 -13.11 -19.91
N SER A 236 6.35 -13.88 -19.93
CA SER A 236 6.01 -14.77 -18.82
C SER A 236 7.12 -15.78 -18.50
N GLU A 237 7.83 -16.31 -19.50
CA GLU A 237 8.95 -17.24 -19.28
C GLU A 237 10.10 -16.58 -18.51
N ALA A 238 10.50 -15.39 -18.96
CA ALA A 238 11.61 -14.65 -18.38
C ALA A 238 11.29 -14.19 -16.95
N ILE A 239 10.03 -13.80 -16.71
CA ILE A 239 9.57 -13.43 -15.37
C ILE A 239 9.57 -14.64 -14.44
N LEU A 240 9.04 -15.78 -14.88
CA LEU A 240 9.04 -17.01 -14.08
C LEU A 240 10.45 -17.52 -13.81
N SER A 241 11.38 -17.40 -14.77
CA SER A 241 12.80 -17.75 -14.56
C SER A 241 13.45 -16.83 -13.53
N ALA A 242 13.29 -15.50 -13.67
CA ALA A 242 13.84 -14.53 -12.73
C ALA A 242 13.26 -14.71 -11.30
N HIS A 243 11.97 -15.03 -11.21
CA HIS A 243 11.33 -15.39 -9.94
C HIS A 243 11.96 -16.66 -9.33
N ALA A 244 12.08 -17.73 -10.12
CA ALA A 244 12.66 -18.98 -9.65
C ALA A 244 14.11 -18.84 -9.19
N GLU A 245 14.92 -18.05 -9.91
CA GLU A 245 16.30 -17.74 -9.56
C GLU A 245 16.38 -16.95 -8.24
N GLN A 246 15.53 -15.93 -8.08
CA GLN A 246 15.52 -15.11 -6.86
C GLN A 246 15.03 -15.90 -5.64
N GLN A 247 14.08 -16.81 -5.82
CA GLN A 247 13.57 -17.68 -4.75
C GLN A 247 14.46 -18.90 -4.51
N ALA A 248 15.47 -19.16 -5.35
CA ALA A 248 16.37 -20.29 -5.20
C ALA A 248 17.15 -20.20 -3.89
N GLY A 249 16.92 -21.16 -3.00
CA GLY A 249 17.60 -21.24 -1.70
C GLY A 249 16.94 -20.41 -0.59
N LEU A 250 15.87 -19.67 -0.87
CA LEU A 250 15.03 -19.10 0.18
C LEU A 250 14.12 -20.19 0.76
N VAL A 251 14.06 -20.25 2.08
CA VAL A 251 13.15 -21.15 2.81
C VAL A 251 12.32 -20.28 3.75
N CYS A 252 11.02 -20.19 3.47
CA CYS A 252 10.07 -19.54 4.36
C CYS A 252 9.87 -20.43 5.59
N LYS A 253 10.38 -19.99 6.74
CA LYS A 253 10.33 -20.73 8.00
C LYS A 253 8.91 -20.69 8.56
N SER A 254 8.22 -21.82 8.45
CA SER A 254 6.93 -22.06 9.10
C SER A 254 7.05 -22.24 10.61
N GLU A 255 8.21 -22.69 11.11
CA GLU A 255 8.45 -22.93 12.52
C GLU A 255 9.01 -21.66 13.18
N ALA A 256 8.40 -21.23 14.30
CA ALA A 256 9.07 -20.33 15.22
C ALA A 256 10.38 -21.02 15.61
N GLY A 257 11.52 -20.34 15.49
CA GLY A 257 12.84 -20.93 15.73
C GLY A 257 12.96 -21.50 17.13
N GLY A 258 12.45 -22.72 17.33
CA GLY A 258 12.73 -23.55 18.48
C GLY A 258 14.19 -23.88 18.34
N THR A 259 15.01 -23.20 19.12
CA THR A 259 16.37 -23.62 19.43
C THR A 259 16.29 -25.10 19.77
N GLY A 260 16.65 -25.94 18.80
CA GLY A 260 16.64 -27.38 18.94
C GLY A 260 17.54 -27.73 20.12
N ASP A 261 16.88 -28.16 21.18
CA ASP A 261 17.46 -28.89 22.29
C ASP A 261 18.23 -30.07 21.70
N THR A 262 19.56 -29.93 21.60
CA THR A 262 20.47 -31.07 21.45
C THR A 262 20.57 -31.79 22.80
N GLY A 263 19.44 -32.21 23.34
CA GLY A 263 19.32 -33.04 24.52
C GLY A 263 19.47 -34.50 24.12
N GLY A 264 20.73 -34.96 24.03
CA GLY A 264 21.05 -36.36 23.79
C GLY A 264 20.40 -37.26 24.84
N SER A 265 19.33 -37.95 24.45
CA SER A 265 18.79 -39.07 25.21
C SER A 265 19.64 -40.30 24.90
N GLU A 266 20.70 -40.50 25.66
CA GLU A 266 21.41 -41.77 25.70
C GLU A 266 20.47 -42.84 26.28
N GLY A 267 19.88 -43.63 25.38
CA GLY A 267 19.17 -44.85 25.72
C GLY A 267 20.11 -45.85 26.36
N GLY A 268 19.89 -46.11 27.65
CA GLY A 268 20.55 -47.17 28.38
C GLY A 268 20.18 -48.55 27.83
N THR A 269 21.18 -49.30 27.41
CA THR A 269 21.11 -50.76 27.25
C THR A 269 22.09 -51.42 28.23
N GLY A 270 21.55 -51.94 29.33
CA GLY A 270 22.28 -52.84 30.21
C GLY A 270 22.20 -54.27 29.68
N ALA A 271 23.35 -54.88 29.39
CA ALA A 271 23.54 -56.34 29.40
C ALA A 271 25.04 -56.70 29.40
N GLY A 272 25.55 -57.05 30.60
CA GLY A 272 26.33 -58.27 30.88
C GLY A 272 27.62 -58.60 30.12
N THR A 273 28.73 -58.49 30.87
CA THR A 273 29.83 -59.48 31.06
C THR A 273 30.76 -59.88 29.91
N GLY A 274 32.07 -59.67 30.15
CA GLY A 274 33.21 -60.32 29.47
C GLY A 274 34.32 -59.29 29.16
N SER A 275 35.30 -59.09 30.04
CA SER A 275 36.58 -59.82 30.09
C SER A 275 37.68 -59.15 29.25
N ASP A 276 38.80 -58.97 29.93
CA ASP A 276 40.20 -58.95 29.46
C ASP A 276 40.85 -57.62 29.01
N ASP A 277 41.72 -57.19 29.92
CA ASP A 277 43.16 -56.95 29.75
C ASP A 277 43.67 -55.84 28.82
N GLY A 278 44.62 -55.08 29.40
CA GLY A 278 45.76 -54.54 28.66
C GLY A 278 46.05 -53.08 28.95
N GLY A 279 46.96 -52.84 29.90
CA GLY A 279 47.42 -51.49 30.24
C GLY A 279 48.38 -50.88 29.22
N SER A 280 48.73 -49.62 29.43
CA SER A 280 50.10 -49.10 29.30
C SER A 280 50.13 -47.65 29.78
N GLU A 281 51.16 -47.35 30.55
CA GLU A 281 51.53 -46.06 31.11
C GLU A 281 52.19 -45.12 30.08
N GLY A 282 52.30 -43.84 30.48
CA GLY A 282 53.24 -42.84 29.95
C GLY A 282 52.57 -41.75 29.11
N GLY A 283 52.83 -40.46 29.24
CA GLY A 283 53.78 -39.71 30.07
C GLY A 283 53.73 -38.22 29.69
N THR A 284 53.77 -37.36 30.72
CA THR A 284 54.38 -36.01 30.87
C THR A 284 54.57 -34.99 29.73
N THR A 285 54.55 -33.72 30.18
CA THR A 285 55.09 -32.44 29.64
C THR A 285 54.05 -31.55 28.94
N GLY A 286 53.91 -30.25 29.18
CA GLY A 286 54.66 -29.26 29.98
C GLY A 286 54.72 -27.92 29.22
N GLY A 287 54.45 -26.78 29.90
CA GLY A 287 54.78 -25.40 29.47
C GLY A 287 53.61 -24.62 28.82
N ALA A 288 53.09 -23.53 29.41
CA ALA A 288 53.65 -22.15 29.50
C ALA A 288 53.59 -21.42 28.14
N GLU A 289 53.24 -20.15 27.94
CA GLU A 289 52.92 -18.97 28.75
C GLU A 289 52.47 -17.84 27.77
N GLY A 290 51.86 -16.76 28.29
CA GLY A 290 51.78 -15.41 27.68
C GLY A 290 50.49 -15.11 26.90
N GLY A 291 49.61 -14.18 27.28
CA GLY A 291 49.82 -12.74 27.53
C GLY A 291 49.53 -11.96 26.21
N THR A 292 48.84 -10.83 26.08
CA THR A 292 48.35 -9.74 26.94
C THR A 292 47.54 -8.77 26.05
N GLY A 293 46.62 -7.98 26.63
CA GLY A 293 46.07 -6.73 26.04
C GLY A 293 44.61 -6.49 26.42
N ALA A 294 44.28 -5.84 27.55
CA ALA A 294 44.20 -4.37 27.77
C ALA A 294 43.25 -3.71 26.74
N GLY A 295 42.00 -3.35 27.07
CA GLY A 295 41.54 -2.31 28.02
C GLY A 295 40.53 -1.45 27.22
N GLY A 296 39.53 -0.74 27.71
CA GLY A 296 38.94 -0.43 29.02
C GLY A 296 37.71 0.47 28.71
N GLY A 297 36.82 0.71 29.69
CA GLY A 297 35.74 1.68 29.51
C GLY A 297 34.50 1.43 30.36
N GLU A 298 34.65 1.58 31.67
CA GLU A 298 33.61 1.85 32.68
C GLU A 298 33.56 3.40 32.79
N GLU A 299 32.43 4.13 32.83
CA GLU A 299 31.44 4.16 33.91
C GLU A 299 30.33 5.24 33.65
N ILE A 300 29.17 5.04 34.32
CA ILE A 300 28.22 6.03 34.91
C ILE A 300 27.06 6.67 34.10
N GLY A 301 25.83 6.31 34.56
CA GLY A 301 24.67 7.19 34.89
C GLY A 301 23.83 7.77 33.73
N GLY A 302 22.49 7.79 33.70
CA GLY A 302 21.44 7.63 34.71
C GLY A 302 20.49 8.84 34.67
N ASP A 303 19.18 8.57 34.50
CA ASP A 303 18.02 9.50 34.36
C ASP A 303 17.77 10.09 32.95
N GLY A 304 16.54 10.28 32.44
CA GLY A 304 15.21 10.05 32.97
C GLY A 304 14.24 11.18 32.54
N SER A 305 13.57 11.07 31.37
CA SER A 305 12.26 11.73 31.17
C SER A 305 11.47 11.17 29.97
N ASP A 306 10.28 10.66 30.28
CA ASP A 306 9.17 10.32 29.39
C ASP A 306 8.78 11.45 28.42
N THR A 307 8.42 11.11 27.19
CA THR A 307 7.01 11.11 26.71
C THR A 307 6.99 10.96 25.18
N GLY A 308 6.63 9.78 24.71
CA GLY A 308 6.34 9.54 23.31
C GLY A 308 5.65 8.19 23.20
N ALA A 309 4.34 8.19 22.96
CA ALA A 309 3.52 7.01 22.81
C ALA A 309 3.95 6.22 21.57
N GLY A 310 4.98 5.39 21.71
CA GLY A 310 5.24 4.27 20.83
C GLY A 310 4.22 3.20 21.15
N LEU A 311 3.31 2.95 20.21
CA LEU A 311 2.58 1.69 20.16
C LEU A 311 3.62 0.61 19.85
N ASP A 312 4.28 0.11 20.89
CA ASP A 312 5.02 -1.14 20.87
C ASP A 312 3.96 -2.25 20.80
N GLU A 313 3.36 -2.41 19.61
CA GLU A 313 2.59 -3.60 19.25
C GLU A 313 3.57 -4.76 19.07
N GLN A 314 4.19 -5.18 20.18
CA GLN A 314 4.50 -6.59 20.40
C GLN A 314 3.17 -7.30 20.65
N GLY A 315 2.33 -7.31 19.63
CA GLY A 315 1.32 -8.35 19.51
C GLY A 315 2.10 -9.65 19.44
N GLU A 316 2.19 -10.35 20.56
CA GLU A 316 2.51 -11.77 20.57
C GLU A 316 1.49 -12.43 19.64
N VAL A 317 1.86 -12.58 18.37
CA VAL A 317 1.14 -13.40 17.41
C VAL A 317 1.36 -14.82 17.90
N SER A 318 0.54 -15.20 18.87
CA SER A 318 0.36 -16.56 19.34
C SER A 318 -0.07 -17.38 18.13
N CYS A 319 0.93 -17.93 17.45
CA CYS A 319 0.72 -18.89 16.39
C CYS A 319 0.17 -20.13 17.06
N GLY A 320 -1.16 -20.26 17.05
CA GLY A 320 -1.88 -21.44 17.49
C GLY A 320 -1.65 -22.61 16.54
N CYS A 321 -0.42 -23.04 16.38
CA CYS A 321 -0.09 -24.34 15.80
C CYS A 321 -0.42 -25.38 16.87
N SER A 322 -1.68 -25.82 16.89
CA SER A 322 -2.07 -27.03 17.61
C SER A 322 -1.33 -28.21 16.98
N SER A 323 -0.14 -28.53 17.50
CA SER A 323 0.52 -29.80 17.22
C SER A 323 -0.26 -30.89 17.95
N ASP A 324 -1.37 -31.34 17.37
CA ASP A 324 -2.11 -32.50 17.84
C ASP A 324 -1.27 -33.77 17.59
N GLY A 325 -0.56 -34.17 18.64
CA GLY A 325 0.11 -35.45 18.79
C GLY A 325 -0.28 -36.15 20.09
N GLN A 326 -1.49 -35.91 20.61
CA GLN A 326 -2.02 -36.68 21.74
C GLN A 326 -3.45 -37.17 21.46
N ASP A 327 -3.55 -38.48 21.28
CA ASP A 327 -4.77 -39.29 21.22
C ASP A 327 -5.68 -39.06 22.44
N HIS A 328 -6.55 -38.05 22.43
CA HIS A 328 -7.71 -38.00 23.34
C HIS A 328 -8.97 -37.60 22.57
N SER A 329 -9.82 -38.59 22.32
CA SER A 329 -11.15 -38.44 21.72
C SER A 329 -12.09 -37.58 22.61
N PRO A 330 -13.09 -36.91 22.01
CA PRO A 330 -13.76 -35.75 22.60
C PRO A 330 -14.94 -36.13 23.51
N LEU A 331 -15.06 -35.45 24.66
CA LEU A 331 -16.32 -35.32 25.40
C LEU A 331 -16.97 -34.00 25.00
N GLY A 332 -18.17 -34.12 24.44
CA GLY A 332 -18.89 -33.05 23.78
C GLY A 332 -19.33 -31.91 24.71
N VAL A 333 -19.38 -30.72 24.12
CA VAL A 333 -20.18 -29.60 24.62
C VAL A 333 -21.06 -29.12 23.47
N ALA A 334 -22.33 -29.47 23.57
CA ALA A 334 -23.40 -28.92 22.78
C ALA A 334 -23.86 -27.60 23.41
N LEU A 335 -23.71 -26.50 22.69
CA LEU A 335 -24.42 -25.23 22.87
C LEU A 335 -24.46 -24.63 21.46
N GLY A 336 -25.59 -24.25 20.87
CA GLY A 336 -26.87 -23.86 21.41
C GLY A 336 -27.39 -22.81 20.44
N LEU A 337 -27.81 -23.26 19.25
CA LEU A 337 -28.36 -22.45 18.17
C LEU A 337 -29.68 -21.83 18.65
N LEU A 338 -29.67 -20.54 18.96
CA LEU A 338 -30.89 -19.80 19.28
C LEU A 338 -31.44 -19.14 18.01
N VAL A 339 -32.46 -19.82 17.49
CA VAL A 339 -33.39 -19.33 16.47
C VAL A 339 -34.27 -18.24 17.10
N LEU A 340 -34.25 -17.03 16.52
CA LEU A 340 -35.32 -16.06 16.69
C LEU A 340 -35.86 -15.68 15.31
N GLY A 341 -36.98 -16.30 14.97
CA GLY A 341 -37.82 -15.91 13.85
C GLY A 341 -39.05 -15.13 14.33
N LEU A 342 -39.49 -14.23 13.44
CA LEU A 342 -40.87 -13.74 13.22
C LEU A 342 -41.44 -12.71 14.19
N VAL A 343 -41.74 -11.50 13.68
CA VAL A 343 -43.09 -10.90 13.49
C VAL A 343 -42.95 -9.68 12.56
N GLY A 344 -43.50 -9.71 11.32
CA GLY A 344 -44.66 -8.87 10.90
C GLY A 344 -44.21 -7.53 10.29
N GLY A 345 -44.34 -7.21 9.00
CA GLY A 345 -45.51 -7.15 8.13
C GLY A 345 -45.28 -6.00 7.11
N PRO A 346 -45.98 -5.93 5.96
CA PRO A 346 -45.62 -5.03 4.85
C PRO A 346 -46.20 -3.62 5.02
N PHE A 347 -45.36 -2.59 4.86
CA PHE A 347 -45.83 -1.22 4.66
C PHE A 347 -45.94 -0.90 3.16
N ALA A 348 -47.18 -0.69 2.73
CA ALA A 348 -47.56 -0.13 1.45
C ALA A 348 -47.82 1.39 1.60
N GLY A 349 -47.52 2.15 0.55
CA GLY A 349 -47.96 3.55 0.34
C GLY A 349 -46.89 4.59 0.71
N ALA A 350 -46.57 5.61 -0.09
CA ALA A 350 -47.35 6.27 -1.12
C ALA A 350 -46.44 6.94 -2.17
N ARG A 351 -46.82 6.81 -3.45
CA ARG A 351 -46.37 7.70 -4.53
C ARG A 351 -47.10 9.04 -4.40
N ARG A 352 -46.39 10.15 -4.22
CA ARG A 352 -46.89 11.48 -4.57
C ARG A 352 -46.37 11.86 -5.94
N ARG A 353 -47.30 12.05 -6.88
CA ARG A 353 -47.11 12.87 -8.08
C ARG A 353 -47.02 14.32 -7.63
N LEU A 354 -45.98 15.03 -8.07
CA LEU A 354 -46.01 16.48 -8.18
C LEU A 354 -46.17 16.78 -9.67
N THR A 355 -47.36 17.26 -10.00
CA THR A 355 -47.63 18.11 -11.16
C THR A 355 -47.42 19.55 -10.70
N GLU A 356 -46.40 20.20 -11.23
CA GLU A 356 -46.43 21.51 -11.91
C GLU A 356 -45.06 21.75 -12.55
#